data_AF-A0A2X4UPU6-F1
#
_entry.id   AF-A0A2X4UPU6-F1
#
_cell.length_a   1.000
_cell.length_b   1.000
_cell.length_c   1.000
_cell.angle_alpha   90.00
_cell.angle_beta   90.00
_cell.angle_gamma   90.00
#
_symmetry.space_group_name_H-M   'P 1'
#
loop_
_entity.id
_entity.type
_entity.pdbx_description
1 polymer ?
#
loop_
_entity_poly.entity_id
_entity_poly.type
_entity_poly.pdbx_seq_one_letter_code
_entity_poly.pdbx_strand_id
1 'polypeptide(L)'
;MRKEPRSTLHSQRKVPVIDRISELVRRHPSRSAAARTWGININTLNSYYKNELSPPIPRDNLLARIAESEGVSLEWLKNGEMESPKTPISSDGLSELLSFLTDEERHQLTMVLTRKGVETILYLLDENNLLLLQQPDTLKAHMIQEYITGTHQEREATTASTTNKVCARANEEQATSKSLTTTRPRKAG
;
A
#
# COMPACT_ATOMS: atom_id res chain seq x y z
N MET A 1 35.58 -46.33 -25.26
CA MET A 1 34.25 -45.84 -24.88
C MET A 1 34.12 -45.87 -23.36
N ARG A 2 34.24 -44.71 -22.70
CA ARG A 2 34.07 -44.59 -21.25
C ARG A 2 32.61 -44.19 -21.00
N LYS A 3 31.84 -45.05 -20.35
CA LYS A 3 30.49 -44.70 -19.89
C LYS A 3 30.65 -43.97 -18.56
N GLU A 4 30.38 -42.67 -18.56
CA GLU A 4 30.26 -41.92 -17.32
C GLU A 4 29.03 -42.39 -16.54
N PRO A 5 29.10 -42.51 -15.21
CA PRO A 5 27.92 -42.74 -14.41
C PRO A 5 27.10 -41.44 -14.36
N ARG A 6 25.89 -41.48 -14.91
CA ARG A 6 24.86 -40.45 -14.68
C ARG A 6 24.51 -40.47 -13.20
N SER A 7 25.10 -39.54 -12.45
CA SER A 7 24.64 -39.19 -11.11
C SER A 7 23.31 -38.45 -11.24
N THR A 8 22.21 -39.17 -11.10
CA THR A 8 20.87 -38.58 -10.96
C THR A 8 20.62 -38.22 -9.50
N LEU A 9 21.30 -37.19 -9.01
CA LEU A 9 20.89 -36.52 -7.77
C LEU A 9 19.76 -35.53 -8.09
N HIS A 10 18.57 -36.05 -8.42
CA HIS A 10 17.34 -35.33 -8.09
C HIS A 10 17.10 -35.50 -6.58
N SER A 11 17.95 -34.88 -5.77
CA SER A 11 17.66 -34.70 -4.36
C SER A 11 16.61 -33.59 -4.26
N GLN A 12 15.36 -33.92 -4.58
CA GLN A 12 14.22 -33.25 -3.97
C GLN A 12 14.43 -33.47 -2.46
N ARG A 13 15.11 -32.53 -1.79
CA ARG A 13 15.30 -32.58 -0.34
C ARG A 13 13.89 -32.48 0.23
N LYS A 14 13.27 -33.63 0.49
CA LYS A 14 11.96 -33.73 1.10
C LYS A 14 12.07 -32.96 2.42
N VAL A 15 11.39 -31.81 2.48
CA VAL A 15 11.26 -31.05 3.72
C VAL A 15 10.73 -32.03 4.77
N PRO A 16 11.40 -32.21 5.91
CA PRO A 16 10.98 -33.20 6.89
C PRO A 16 9.60 -32.81 7.44
N VAL A 17 8.81 -33.82 7.81
CA VAL A 17 7.43 -33.66 8.32
C VAL A 17 7.36 -32.63 9.44
N ILE A 18 8.38 -32.58 10.30
CA ILE A 18 8.45 -31.63 11.42
C ILE A 18 8.52 -30.17 10.98
N ASP A 19 9.21 -29.87 9.88
CA ASP A 19 9.35 -28.51 9.38
C ASP A 19 8.00 -28.02 8.83
N ARG A 20 7.24 -28.90 8.17
CA ARG A 20 5.86 -28.62 7.74
C ARG A 20 4.93 -28.40 8.92
N ILE A 21 5.03 -29.22 9.97
CA ILE A 21 4.27 -28.99 11.22
C ILE A 21 4.67 -27.64 11.83
N SER A 22 5.96 -27.28 11.81
CA SER A 22 6.43 -25.98 12.31
C SER A 22 5.83 -24.80 11.55
N GLU A 23 5.67 -24.94 10.23
CA GLU A 23 5.02 -23.93 9.39
C GLU A 23 3.56 -23.73 9.80
N LEU A 24 2.83 -24.82 10.05
CA LEU A 24 1.44 -24.76 10.51
C LEU A 24 1.34 -24.17 11.92
N VAL A 25 2.26 -24.50 12.84
CA VAL A 25 2.29 -23.92 14.19
C VAL A 25 2.44 -22.40 14.16
N ARG A 26 3.20 -21.83 13.21
CA ARG A 26 3.40 -20.37 13.10
C ARG A 26 2.12 -19.59 12.82
N ARG A 27 1.07 -20.24 12.30
CA ARG A 27 -0.25 -19.63 12.06
C ARG A 27 -1.01 -19.35 13.36
N HIS A 28 -0.60 -19.95 14.47
CA HIS A 28 -1.23 -19.80 15.77
C HIS A 28 -0.45 -18.84 16.67
N PRO A 29 -1.12 -18.10 17.58
CA PRO A 29 -0.45 -17.18 18.51
C PRO A 29 0.59 -17.83 19.44
N SER A 30 0.46 -19.14 19.68
CA SER A 30 1.42 -19.91 20.47
C SER A 30 1.34 -21.41 20.16
N ARG A 31 2.39 -22.17 20.51
CA ARG A 31 2.39 -23.65 20.42
C ARG A 31 1.24 -24.28 21.20
N SER A 32 0.92 -23.71 22.37
CA SER A 32 -0.22 -24.15 23.20
C SER A 32 -1.58 -23.82 22.58
N ALA A 33 -1.67 -22.78 21.75
CA ALA A 33 -2.86 -22.50 20.95
C ALA A 33 -3.01 -23.52 19.81
N ALA A 34 -1.95 -23.77 19.04
CA ALA A 34 -1.94 -24.79 17.99
C ALA A 34 -2.35 -26.17 18.53
N ALA A 35 -1.77 -26.58 19.66
CA ALA A 35 -2.09 -27.88 20.29
C ALA A 35 -3.56 -28.00 20.68
N ARG A 36 -4.19 -26.91 21.15
CA ARG A 36 -5.62 -26.87 21.47
C ARG A 36 -6.49 -26.95 20.22
N THR A 37 -6.15 -26.17 19.18
CA THR A 37 -6.87 -26.18 17.89
C THR A 37 -6.83 -27.56 17.24
N TRP A 38 -5.69 -28.26 17.32
CA TRP A 38 -5.52 -29.59 16.71
C TRP A 38 -6.04 -30.73 17.60
N GLY A 39 -6.45 -30.44 18.84
CA GLY A 39 -6.89 -31.47 19.79
C GLY A 39 -5.77 -32.44 20.20
N ILE A 40 -4.55 -31.93 20.39
CA ILE A 40 -3.35 -32.73 20.72
C ILE A 40 -2.73 -32.25 22.05
N ASN A 41 -1.99 -33.13 22.71
CA ASN A 41 -1.29 -32.75 23.94
C ASN A 41 -0.08 -31.84 23.62
N ILE A 42 0.04 -30.71 24.30
CA ILE A 42 1.16 -29.76 24.15
C ILE A 42 2.53 -30.41 24.39
N ASN A 43 2.62 -31.41 25.27
CA ASN A 43 3.84 -32.17 25.50
C ASN A 43 4.24 -33.00 24.28
N THR A 44 3.25 -33.54 23.54
CA THR A 44 3.48 -34.25 22.29
C THR A 44 4.06 -33.30 21.24
N LEU A 45 3.48 -32.10 21.12
CA LEU A 45 3.98 -31.08 20.20
C LEU A 45 5.40 -30.62 20.58
N ASN A 46 5.66 -30.36 21.87
CA ASN A 46 6.97 -29.95 22.37
C ASN A 46 8.04 -31.04 22.23
N SER A 47 7.67 -32.32 22.33
CA SER A 47 8.60 -33.46 22.15
C SER A 47 9.28 -33.41 20.78
N TYR A 48 8.53 -33.05 19.72
CA TYR A 48 9.10 -32.96 18.38
C TYR A 48 10.06 -31.78 18.18
N TYR A 49 9.97 -30.74 19.02
CA TYR A 49 10.87 -29.59 18.96
C TYR A 49 12.10 -29.72 19.88
N LYS A 50 12.09 -30.66 20.84
CA LYS A 50 13.22 -30.88 21.76
C LYS A 50 14.39 -31.63 21.13
N ASN A 51 14.12 -32.44 20.10
CA ASN A 51 15.11 -33.31 19.46
C ASN A 51 15.43 -32.81 18.04
N GLU A 52 16.17 -31.70 17.95
CA GLU A 52 16.51 -31.03 16.68
C GLU A 52 17.28 -31.93 15.68
N LEU A 53 17.96 -32.97 16.18
CA LEU A 53 18.80 -33.86 15.38
C LEU A 53 18.05 -35.07 14.80
N SER A 54 16.96 -35.52 15.43
CA SER A 54 16.14 -36.64 14.95
C SER A 54 14.78 -36.66 15.67
N PRO A 55 13.82 -35.84 15.23
CA PRO A 55 12.49 -35.87 15.81
C PRO A 55 11.81 -37.21 15.49
N PRO A 56 11.10 -37.82 16.45
CA PRO A 56 10.35 -39.03 16.19
C PRO A 56 9.33 -38.76 15.08
N ILE A 57 9.16 -39.72 14.15
CA ILE A 57 8.19 -39.59 13.06
C ILE A 57 6.79 -39.51 13.70
N PRO A 58 6.04 -38.41 13.48
CA PRO A 58 4.68 -38.28 13.99
C PRO A 58 3.80 -39.43 13.51
N ARG A 59 2.98 -39.99 14.40
CA ARG A 59 2.01 -41.04 14.04
C ARG A 59 1.00 -40.51 13.03
N ASP A 60 0.56 -41.35 12.10
CA ASP A 60 -0.42 -40.96 11.06
C ASP A 60 -1.71 -40.36 11.66
N ASN A 61 -2.19 -40.86 12.80
CA ASN A 61 -3.36 -40.30 13.50
C ASN A 61 -3.15 -38.84 13.96
N LEU A 62 -1.93 -38.47 14.34
CA LEU A 62 -1.60 -37.10 14.72
C LEU A 62 -1.58 -36.20 13.48
N LEU A 63 -0.97 -36.67 12.40
CA LEU A 63 -0.92 -35.96 11.13
C LEU A 63 -2.32 -35.77 10.55
N ALA A 64 -3.21 -36.77 10.66
CA ALA A 64 -4.59 -36.68 10.21
C ALA A 64 -5.38 -35.59 10.95
N ARG A 65 -5.22 -35.49 12.28
CA ARG A 65 -5.87 -34.43 13.07
C ARG A 65 -5.39 -33.04 12.70
N ILE A 66 -4.08 -32.87 12.54
CA ILE A 66 -3.49 -31.61 12.12
C ILE A 66 -4.01 -31.26 10.71
N ALA A 67 -4.00 -32.23 9.80
CA ALA A 67 -4.49 -32.09 8.44
C ALA A 67 -5.96 -31.62 8.38
N GLU A 68 -6.84 -32.26 9.14
CA GLU A 68 -8.25 -31.90 9.25
C GLU A 68 -8.44 -30.49 9.82
N SER A 69 -7.73 -30.15 10.89
CA SER A 69 -7.87 -28.84 11.55
C SER A 69 -7.31 -27.67 10.73
N GLU A 70 -6.28 -27.91 9.90
CA GLU A 70 -5.61 -26.88 9.09
C GLU A 70 -6.11 -26.85 7.63
N GLY A 71 -7.00 -27.77 7.26
CA GLY A 71 -7.50 -27.91 5.89
C GLY A 71 -6.42 -28.31 4.89
N VAL A 72 -5.44 -29.10 5.32
CA VAL A 72 -4.32 -29.55 4.47
C VAL A 72 -4.42 -31.03 4.15
N SER A 73 -3.90 -31.46 3.01
CA SER A 73 -3.87 -32.89 2.68
C SER A 73 -2.91 -33.64 3.60
N LEU A 74 -3.33 -34.82 4.08
CA LEU A 74 -2.47 -35.74 4.84
C LEU A 74 -1.21 -36.09 4.04
N GLU A 75 -1.35 -36.28 2.72
CA GLU A 75 -0.25 -36.61 1.83
C GLU A 75 0.75 -35.46 1.69
N TRP A 76 0.28 -34.20 1.67
CA TRP A 76 1.16 -33.03 1.71
C TRP A 76 1.93 -32.98 3.03
N LEU A 77 1.24 -33.18 4.16
CA LEU A 77 1.87 -33.12 5.48
C LEU A 77 2.91 -34.25 5.67
N LYS A 78 2.66 -35.44 5.10
CA LYS A 78 3.50 -36.63 5.23
C LYS A 78 4.64 -36.69 4.21
N ASN A 79 4.36 -36.39 2.94
CA ASN A 79 5.30 -36.58 1.82
C ASN A 79 5.76 -35.25 1.21
N GLY A 80 5.01 -34.16 1.40
CA GLY A 80 5.28 -32.86 0.76
C GLY A 80 5.01 -32.87 -0.74
N GLU A 81 4.38 -33.93 -1.24
CA GLU A 81 4.03 -34.10 -2.63
C GLU A 81 2.56 -33.68 -2.79
N MET A 82 2.33 -32.77 -3.74
CA MET A 82 1.04 -32.13 -4.11
C MET A 82 0.63 -30.90 -3.27
N GLU A 83 0.28 -29.82 -3.98
CA GLU A 83 -0.20 -28.47 -3.58
C GLU A 83 0.00 -28.06 -2.11
N SER A 84 0.76 -26.97 -1.90
CA SER A 84 0.88 -26.32 -0.59
C SER A 84 -0.50 -25.99 -0.02
N PRO A 85 -0.66 -25.98 1.32
CA PRO A 85 -1.89 -25.56 1.98
C PRO A 85 -2.42 -24.29 1.34
N LYS A 86 -3.61 -24.36 0.75
CA LYS A 86 -4.41 -23.15 0.50
C LYS A 86 -4.68 -22.61 1.88
N THR A 87 -3.82 -21.70 2.31
CA THR A 87 -3.97 -20.95 3.56
C THR A 87 -5.42 -20.52 3.66
N PRO A 88 -6.14 -20.81 4.76
CA PRO A 88 -7.28 -19.99 5.10
C PRO A 88 -6.70 -18.65 5.53
N ILE A 89 -6.24 -17.86 4.55
CA ILE A 89 -6.17 -16.42 4.69
C ILE A 89 -7.61 -16.10 5.05
N SER A 90 -7.84 -15.60 6.26
CA SER A 90 -9.08 -14.90 6.59
C SER A 90 -9.34 -13.99 5.41
N SER A 91 -10.23 -14.39 4.49
CA SER A 91 -10.36 -13.70 3.22
C SER A 91 -10.92 -12.34 3.58
N ASP A 92 -10.05 -11.35 3.63
CA ASP A 92 -10.52 -9.98 3.67
C ASP A 92 -11.32 -9.75 2.39
N GLY A 93 -12.26 -8.81 2.43
CA GLY A 93 -13.14 -8.56 1.28
C GLY A 93 -12.36 -8.23 0.01
N LEU A 94 -11.09 -7.79 0.13
CA LEU A 94 -10.18 -7.57 -0.96
C LEU A 94 -9.74 -8.90 -1.62
N SER A 95 -9.31 -9.89 -0.84
CA SER A 95 -8.94 -11.21 -1.37
C SER A 95 -10.13 -11.91 -2.04
N GLU A 96 -11.33 -11.77 -1.46
CA GLU A 96 -12.57 -12.26 -2.08
C GLU A 96 -12.85 -11.52 -3.40
N LEU A 97 -12.75 -10.20 -3.43
CA LEU A 97 -12.92 -9.40 -4.64
C LEU A 97 -11.91 -9.80 -5.75
N LEU A 98 -10.64 -9.96 -5.40
CA LEU A 98 -9.58 -10.35 -6.34
C LEU A 98 -9.70 -11.80 -6.84
N SER A 99 -10.44 -12.65 -6.11
CA SER A 99 -10.69 -14.03 -6.51
C SER A 99 -11.61 -14.14 -7.73
N PHE A 100 -12.47 -13.15 -7.97
CA PHE A 100 -13.34 -13.09 -9.16
C PHE A 100 -12.58 -12.80 -10.46
N LEU A 101 -11.36 -12.27 -10.36
CA LEU A 101 -10.52 -11.98 -11.52
C LEU A 101 -9.84 -13.25 -12.04
N THR A 102 -9.59 -13.31 -13.34
CA THR A 102 -8.69 -14.28 -13.94
C THR A 102 -7.23 -13.93 -13.65
N ASP A 103 -6.31 -14.88 -13.89
CA ASP A 103 -4.87 -14.62 -13.73
C ASP A 103 -4.38 -13.49 -14.63
N GLU A 104 -4.92 -13.39 -15.85
CA GLU A 104 -4.60 -12.32 -16.78
C GLU A 104 -5.10 -10.97 -16.25
N GLU A 105 -6.34 -10.89 -15.78
CA GLU A 105 -6.89 -9.64 -15.22
C GLU A 105 -6.15 -9.19 -13.95
N ARG A 106 -5.75 -10.13 -13.08
CA ARG A 106 -4.89 -9.83 -11.93
C ARG A 106 -3.55 -9.27 -12.36
N HIS A 107 -2.95 -9.83 -13.42
CA HIS A 107 -1.69 -9.32 -13.96
C HIS A 107 -1.86 -7.90 -14.51
N GLN A 108 -2.90 -7.65 -15.32
CA GLN A 108 -3.19 -6.32 -15.86
C GLN A 108 -3.45 -5.29 -14.74
N LEU A 109 -4.23 -5.65 -13.72
CA LEU A 109 -4.48 -4.80 -12.56
C LEU A 109 -3.18 -4.46 -11.83
N THR A 110 -2.31 -5.46 -11.61
CA THR A 110 -1.01 -5.27 -10.98
C THR A 110 -0.14 -4.29 -11.77
N MET A 111 -0.12 -4.39 -13.10
CA MET A 111 0.63 -3.49 -13.96
C MET A 111 0.11 -2.05 -13.88
N VAL A 112 -1.21 -1.86 -13.89
CA VAL A 112 -1.83 -0.53 -13.75
C VAL A 112 -1.52 0.07 -12.39
N LEU A 113 -1.68 -0.71 -11.32
CA LEU A 113 -1.42 -0.26 -9.95
C LEU A 113 0.05 0.10 -9.75
N THR A 114 0.96 -0.71 -10.29
CA THR A 114 2.40 -0.43 -10.24
C THR A 114 2.74 0.86 -10.98
N ARG A 115 2.23 1.03 -12.21
CA ARG A 115 2.49 2.25 -12.99
C ARG A 115 1.95 3.49 -12.30
N LYS A 116 0.71 3.43 -11.77
CA LYS A 116 0.12 4.54 -11.03
C LYS A 116 0.84 4.81 -9.71
N GLY A 117 1.27 3.78 -8.99
CA GLY A 117 2.07 3.93 -7.78
C GLY A 117 3.39 4.65 -8.06
N VAL A 118 4.12 4.24 -9.11
CA VAL A 118 5.37 4.91 -9.53
C VAL A 118 5.10 6.35 -9.94
N GLU A 119 4.06 6.60 -10.73
CA GLU A 119 3.66 7.96 -11.12
C GLU A 119 3.40 8.86 -9.90
N THR A 120 2.64 8.36 -8.91
CA THR A 120 2.39 9.10 -7.67
C THR A 120 3.67 9.37 -6.90
N ILE A 121 4.56 8.38 -6.75
CA ILE A 121 5.84 8.58 -6.05
C ILE A 121 6.71 9.62 -6.78
N LEU A 122 6.72 9.60 -8.12
CA LEU A 122 7.44 10.62 -8.90
C LEU A 122 6.86 12.02 -8.70
N TYR A 123 5.53 12.16 -8.61
CA TYR A 123 4.91 13.44 -8.22
C TYR A 123 5.37 13.90 -6.83
N LEU A 124 5.57 12.97 -5.90
CA LEU A 124 6.06 13.29 -4.55
C LEU A 124 7.55 13.67 -4.52
N LEU A 125 8.32 13.47 -5.60
CA LEU A 125 9.71 13.94 -5.67
C LEU A 125 9.82 15.42 -6.06
N ASP A 126 8.75 16.04 -6.56
CA ASP A 126 8.73 17.47 -6.82
C ASP A 126 8.74 18.25 -5.50
N GLU A 127 9.72 19.14 -5.33
CA GLU A 127 9.88 19.97 -4.14
C GLU A 127 8.62 20.79 -3.83
N ASN A 128 7.92 21.29 -4.85
CA ASN A 128 6.69 22.05 -4.65
C ASN A 128 5.59 21.17 -4.07
N ASN A 129 5.46 19.92 -4.55
CA ASN A 129 4.45 18.98 -4.03
C ASN A 129 4.77 18.57 -2.59
N LEU A 130 6.05 18.42 -2.25
CA LEU A 130 6.48 18.18 -0.87
C LEU A 130 6.15 19.37 0.03
N LEU A 131 6.44 20.59 -0.42
CA LEU A 131 6.10 21.81 0.32
C LEU A 131 4.59 21.92 0.54
N LEU A 132 3.77 21.62 -0.47
CA LEU A 132 2.31 21.62 -0.35
C LEU A 132 1.81 20.57 0.65
N LEU A 133 2.39 19.36 0.64
CA LEU A 133 2.03 18.30 1.59
C LEU A 133 2.40 18.64 3.03
N GLN A 134 3.48 19.38 3.24
CA GLN A 134 3.95 19.82 4.55
C GLN A 134 3.14 20.99 5.13
N GLN A 135 2.25 21.62 4.36
CA GLN A 135 1.44 22.72 4.88
C GLN A 135 0.49 22.25 6.00
N PRO A 136 0.10 23.16 6.93
CA PRO A 136 -0.95 22.86 7.90
C PRO A 136 -2.28 22.53 7.22
N ASP A 137 -3.07 21.63 7.82
CA ASP A 137 -4.35 21.21 7.24
C ASP A 137 -5.35 22.37 7.10
N THR A 138 -5.25 23.39 7.96
CA THR A 138 -6.04 24.62 7.84
C THR A 138 -5.73 25.38 6.56
N LEU A 139 -4.46 25.48 6.18
CA LEU A 139 -4.03 26.14 4.95
C LEU A 139 -4.40 25.29 3.72
N LYS A 140 -4.21 23.96 3.78
CA LYS A 140 -4.65 23.06 2.70
C LYS A 140 -6.16 23.19 2.45
N ALA A 141 -6.97 23.21 3.51
CA ALA A 141 -8.41 23.40 3.41
C ALA A 141 -8.78 24.75 2.77
N HIS A 142 -8.12 25.83 3.18
CA HIS A 142 -8.32 27.15 2.56
C HIS A 142 -7.95 27.12 1.07
N MET A 143 -6.79 26.56 0.70
CA MET A 143 -6.35 26.44 -0.69
C MET A 143 -7.33 25.60 -1.54
N ILE A 144 -7.85 24.49 -1.00
CA ILE A 144 -8.87 23.67 -1.67
C ILE A 144 -10.16 24.50 -1.86
N GLN A 145 -10.61 25.20 -0.83
CA GLN A 145 -11.83 25.99 -0.89
C GLN A 145 -11.74 27.13 -1.92
N GLU A 146 -10.63 27.88 -1.89
CA GLU A 146 -10.40 29.07 -2.71
C GLU A 146 -10.10 28.71 -4.17
N TYR A 147 -9.21 27.76 -4.42
CA TYR A 147 -8.67 27.51 -5.78
C TYR A 147 -9.21 26.25 -6.46
N ILE A 148 -9.79 25.29 -5.72
CA ILE A 148 -10.24 24.01 -6.30
C ILE A 148 -11.76 23.89 -6.32
N THR A 149 -12.42 24.20 -5.19
CA THR A 149 -13.88 24.07 -5.05
C THR A 149 -14.65 25.35 -5.40
N GLY A 150 -13.98 26.48 -5.59
CA GLY A 150 -14.55 27.70 -6.15
C GLY A 150 -15.74 28.29 -5.37
N THR A 151 -15.89 28.01 -4.08
CA THR A 151 -16.90 28.70 -3.26
C THR A 151 -16.35 30.05 -2.84
N HIS A 152 -16.39 31.01 -3.77
CA HIS A 152 -16.29 32.42 -3.45
C HIS A 152 -17.40 32.75 -2.44
N GLN A 153 -17.06 32.89 -1.16
CA GLN A 153 -17.88 33.73 -0.30
C GLN A 153 -17.66 35.17 -0.76
N GLU A 154 -18.53 35.62 -1.67
CA GLU A 154 -18.86 37.04 -1.76
C GLU A 154 -19.34 37.46 -0.37
N ARG A 155 -18.43 38.02 0.44
CA ARG A 155 -18.85 38.86 1.56
C ARG A 155 -19.44 40.13 0.97
N GLU A 156 -20.74 40.04 0.66
CA GLU A 156 -21.61 41.20 0.55
C GLU A 156 -21.52 42.00 1.87
N ALA A 157 -20.74 43.08 1.85
CA ALA A 157 -20.85 44.15 2.82
C ALA A 157 -21.66 45.29 2.20
N THR A 158 -22.94 45.04 1.96
CA THR A 158 -23.96 46.09 1.78
C THR A 158 -24.73 46.26 3.08
N THR A 159 -24.27 47.18 3.94
CA THR A 159 -25.21 47.95 4.75
C THR A 159 -24.92 49.43 4.53
N ALA A 160 -25.94 50.11 4.00
CA ALA A 160 -25.88 51.49 3.57
C ALA A 160 -26.08 52.47 4.74
N SER A 161 -25.39 53.61 4.62
CA SER A 161 -25.78 54.96 5.06
C SER A 161 -25.79 55.29 6.56
N THR A 162 -24.92 56.23 6.98
CA THR A 162 -25.36 57.54 7.51
C THR A 162 -24.21 58.56 7.42
N THR A 163 -24.56 59.70 6.88
CA THR A 163 -23.85 60.97 6.72
C THR A 163 -23.13 61.51 7.97
N ASN A 164 -21.86 61.93 7.84
CA ASN A 164 -21.37 63.31 8.06
C ASN A 164 -19.84 63.39 8.22
N LYS A 165 -19.22 64.36 7.51
CA LYS A 165 -18.02 65.15 7.87
C LYS A 165 -16.67 64.38 7.95
N VAL A 166 -15.55 64.76 7.34
CA VAL A 166 -14.99 66.02 6.82
C VAL A 166 -13.87 65.65 5.84
N CYS A 167 -13.84 66.21 4.63
CA CYS A 167 -12.58 66.54 3.95
C CYS A 167 -12.78 67.90 3.29
N ALA A 168 -12.13 68.91 3.88
CA ALA A 168 -12.16 70.29 3.42
C ALA A 168 -11.41 70.43 2.09
N ARG A 169 -11.98 71.23 1.17
CA ARG A 169 -11.27 71.83 0.04
C ARG A 169 -10.46 73.03 0.52
N ALA A 170 -9.24 73.19 0.03
CA ALA A 170 -8.59 74.48 -0.10
C ALA A 170 -7.82 74.54 -1.43
N ASN A 171 -8.40 75.34 -2.34
CA ASN A 171 -7.87 76.17 -3.43
C ASN A 171 -6.85 75.68 -4.45
N GLU A 172 -7.28 75.87 -5.70
CA GLU A 172 -6.50 76.15 -6.91
C GLU A 172 -5.63 77.41 -6.76
N GLU A 173 -4.45 77.41 -7.38
CA GLU A 173 -3.89 78.60 -8.02
C GLU A 173 -2.97 78.18 -9.19
N GLN A 174 -3.15 78.88 -10.30
CA GLN A 174 -2.58 78.63 -11.63
C GLN A 174 -1.11 79.06 -11.72
N ALA A 175 -0.32 78.36 -12.54
CA ALA A 175 0.76 78.97 -13.32
C ALA A 175 1.02 78.18 -14.61
N THR A 176 1.23 78.93 -15.69
CA THR A 176 1.08 78.55 -17.09
C THR A 176 2.41 78.20 -17.78
N SER A 177 2.29 77.33 -18.80
CA SER A 177 2.98 77.35 -20.11
C SER A 177 4.51 77.24 -20.23
N LYS A 178 4.96 76.23 -21.00
CA LYS A 178 5.89 76.39 -22.15
C LYS A 178 5.97 75.13 -23.02
N SER A 179 5.70 75.30 -24.32
CA SER A 179 5.85 74.35 -25.43
C SER A 179 7.28 73.86 -25.63
N LEU A 180 7.46 72.72 -26.32
CA LEU A 180 8.12 72.63 -27.64
C LEU A 180 8.01 71.21 -28.24
N THR A 181 7.63 71.18 -29.50
CA THR A 181 7.51 70.06 -30.45
C THR A 181 8.83 69.34 -30.73
N THR A 182 8.79 68.04 -31.09
CA THR A 182 9.44 67.62 -32.35
C THR A 182 8.95 66.29 -32.90
N THR A 183 8.89 66.31 -34.23
CA THR A 183 8.31 65.38 -35.19
C THR A 183 9.27 64.27 -35.59
N ARG A 184 8.72 63.11 -35.94
CA ARG A 184 9.37 61.93 -36.53
C ARG A 184 10.06 62.24 -37.88
N PRO A 185 11.08 61.47 -38.27
CA PRO A 185 11.18 61.11 -39.69
C PRO A 185 11.38 59.60 -39.94
N ARG A 186 10.79 59.15 -41.05
CA ARG A 186 11.10 57.92 -41.79
C ARG A 186 12.52 58.01 -42.37
N LYS A 187 13.22 56.88 -42.48
CA LYS A 187 14.21 56.67 -43.54
C LYS A 187 14.09 55.26 -44.09
N ALA A 188 13.94 55.20 -45.41
CA ALA A 188 14.08 54.02 -46.24
C ALA A 188 15.57 53.75 -46.49
N GLY A 189 15.88 52.47 -46.67
CA GLY A 189 17.08 51.93 -47.29
C GLY A 189 16.66 50.64 -47.96
#